data_AF-A0A924KK15-F1
#
_entry.id   AF-A0A924KK15-F1
#
_cell.length_a   1.000
_cell.length_b   1.000
_cell.length_c   1.000
_cell.angle_alpha   90.00
_cell.angle_beta   90.00
_cell.angle_gamma   90.00
#
_symmetry.space_group_name_H-M   'P 1'
#
loop_
_entity.id
_entity.type
_entity.pdbx_description
1 polymer ?
#
loop_
_entity_poly.entity_id
_entity_poly.type
_entity_poly.pdbx_seq_one_letter_code
_entity_poly.pdbx_strand_id
1 'polypeptide(L)' 'MPQRVIRISELATTKNRPGRLPVSPATLWRWVAEGKFPAPFKLGANTTVWDAEKVEQFLAQRAGGQKS' A
#
# COMPACT_ATOMS: atom_id res chain seq x y z
N MET A 1 5.74 18.31 -9.10
CA MET A 1 4.38 17.77 -8.83
C MET A 1 4.32 17.47 -7.34
N PRO A 2 3.21 17.67 -6.63
CA PRO A 2 3.17 17.40 -5.19
C PRO A 2 3.40 15.90 -4.94
N GLN A 3 4.44 15.58 -4.17
CA GLN A 3 4.80 14.20 -3.80
C GLN A 3 3.64 13.61 -2.98
N ARG A 4 2.79 12.78 -3.58
CA ARG A 4 1.66 12.15 -2.88
C ARG A 4 2.17 10.90 -2.18
N VAL A 5 1.95 10.85 -0.87
CA VAL A 5 2.37 9.73 -0.03
C VAL A 5 1.15 9.13 0.67
N ILE A 6 1.13 7.80 0.78
CA ILE A 6 0.01 7.04 1.34
C ILE A 6 0.50 6.29 2.59
N ARG A 7 -0.28 6.32 3.66
CA ARG A 7 0.02 5.54 4.88
C ARG A 7 -0.56 4.13 4.80
N ILE A 8 -0.03 3.23 5.62
CA ILE A 8 -0.55 1.86 5.73
C ILE A 8 -2.05 1.81 6.06
N SER A 9 -2.56 2.77 6.84
CA SER A 9 -3.98 2.87 7.20
C SER A 9 -4.89 3.20 6.02
N GLU A 10 -4.35 3.75 4.94
CA GLU A 10 -5.08 4.02 3.70
C GLU A 10 -4.89 2.90 2.68
N LEU A 11 -3.77 2.17 2.75
CA LEU A 11 -3.51 1.01 1.91
C LEU A 11 -4.30 -0.22 2.35
N ALA A 12 -4.18 -0.60 3.62
CA ALA A 12 -4.76 -1.82 4.14
C ALA A 12 -6.16 -1.58 4.70
N THR A 13 -7.07 -2.51 4.40
CA THR A 13 -8.41 -2.52 4.98
C THR A 13 -8.34 -3.00 6.42
N THR A 14 -8.99 -2.25 7.30
CA THR A 14 -9.19 -2.62 8.70
C THR A 14 -10.68 -2.83 8.95
N LYS A 15 -11.02 -3.46 10.07
CA LYS A 15 -12.42 -3.70 10.47
C LYS A 15 -13.29 -2.43 10.48
N ASN A 16 -12.68 -1.27 10.76
CA ASN A 16 -13.39 0.01 10.89
C ASN A 16 -13.21 0.95 9.69
N ARG A 17 -12.28 0.66 8.77
CA ARG A 17 -12.07 1.50 7.58
C ARG A 17 -11.68 0.67 6.36
N PRO A 18 -12.37 0.85 5.22
CA PRO A 18 -11.93 0.31 3.95
C PRO A 18 -10.63 1.01 3.51
N GLY A 19 -9.62 0.20 3.20
CA GLY A 19 -8.38 0.65 2.57
C GLY A 19 -8.44 0.44 1.07
N ARG A 20 -7.41 0.89 0.35
CA ARG A 20 -7.26 0.66 -1.11
C ARG A 20 -7.15 -0.81 -1.48
N LEU A 21 -6.61 -1.64 -0.58
CA LEU A 21 -6.46 -3.07 -0.72
C LEU A 21 -7.36 -3.81 0.27
N PRO A 22 -8.06 -4.88 -0.15
CA PRO A 22 -8.87 -5.72 0.73
C PRO A 22 -8.00 -6.69 1.55
N VAL A 23 -6.90 -6.20 2.13
CA VAL A 23 -5.98 -6.98 2.94
C VAL A 23 -5.68 -6.28 4.25
N SER A 24 -5.33 -7.06 5.27
CA SER A 24 -4.92 -6.53 6.57
C SER A 24 -3.55 -5.85 6.50
N PRO A 25 -3.23 -4.92 7.43
CA PRO A 25 -1.90 -4.31 7.52
C PRO A 25 -0.76 -5.34 7.64
N ALA A 26 -1.00 -6.45 8.34
CA ALA A 26 -0.02 -7.52 8.49
C ALA A 26 0.28 -8.22 7.14
N THR A 27 -0.75 -8.45 6.33
CA THR A 27 -0.60 -9.00 4.97
C THR A 27 0.22 -8.05 4.08
N LEU A 28 -0.05 -6.75 4.17
CA LEU A 28 0.71 -5.74 3.42
C LEU A 28 2.20 -5.76 3.80
N TRP A 29 2.51 -5.79 5.10
CA TRP A 29 3.89 -5.92 5.58
C TRP A 29 4.56 -7.20 5.09
N ARG A 30 3.82 -8.31 5.03
CA ARG A 30 4.35 -9.56 4.47
C ARG A 30 4.71 -9.41 3.00
N TRP A 31 3.88 -8.75 2.19
CA TRP A 31 4.20 -8.48 0.79
C TRP A 31 5.40 -7.56 0.61
N VAL A 32 5.57 -6.57 1.49
CA VAL A 32 6.77 -5.72 1.52
C VAL A 32 8.01 -6.56 1.82
N ALA A 33 7.95 -7.43 2.84
CA ALA A 33 9.05 -8.33 3.18
C ALA A 33 9.36 -9.34 2.05
N GLU A 34 8.33 -9.80 1.33
CA GLU A 34 8.46 -10.68 0.16
C GLU A 34 8.92 -9.92 -1.12
N GLY A 35 9.06 -8.59 -1.08
CA GLY A 35 9.41 -7.77 -2.25
C GLY A 35 8.30 -7.68 -3.31
N LYS A 36 7.07 -8.08 -2.97
CA LYS A 36 5.89 -8.05 -3.84
C LYS A 36 5.21 -6.69 -3.87
N PHE A 37 5.39 -5.86 -2.84
CA PHE A 37 4.79 -4.53 -2.71
C PHE A 37 5.90 -3.46 -2.73
N PRO A 38 5.65 -2.23 -3.22
CA PRO A 38 6.65 -1.17 -3.20
C PRO A 38 7.26 -0.96 -1.81
N ALA A 39 8.56 -0.66 -1.79
CA ALA A 39 9.29 -0.44 -0.57
C ALA A 39 8.75 0.80 0.17
N PRO A 40 8.47 0.70 1.47
CA PRO A 40 8.14 1.86 2.29
C PRO A 40 9.34 2.78 2.47
N PHE A 41 9.07 4.06 2.72
CA PHE A 41 10.06 5.01 3.19
C PHE A 41 9.54 5.79 4.41
N LYS A 42 10.46 6.36 5.19
CA LYS A 42 10.10 7.16 6.36
C LYS A 42 9.85 8.60 5.93
N LEU A 43 8.64 9.11 6.19
CA LEU A 43 8.33 10.53 6.08
C LEU A 43 8.77 11.31 7.33
N GLY A 44 8.87 10.61 8.48
CA GLY A 44 9.32 11.17 9.75
C GLY A 44 9.68 10.08 10.75
N ALA A 45 10.03 10.46 11.97
CA ALA A 45 10.57 9.56 13.00
C ALA A 45 9.75 8.27 13.21
N ASN A 46 8.41 8.39 13.19
CA ASN A 46 7.46 7.28 13.40
C ASN A 46 6.44 7.14 12.27
N THR A 47 6.71 7.68 11.09
CA THR A 47 5.74 7.67 9.98
C THR A 47 6.33 7.00 8.76
N THR A 48 5.89 5.77 8.53
CA THR A 48 6.20 5.02 7.33
C THR A 48 5.11 5.24 6.28
N VAL A 49 5.53 5.60 5.08
CA VAL A 49 4.66 5.90 3.95
C VAL A 49 5.14 5.20 2.70
N TRP A 50 4.25 5.14 1.70
CA TRP A 50 4.54 4.67 0.37
C TRP A 50 4.30 5.78 -0.64
N ASP A 51 5.02 5.70 -1.74
CA ASP A 51 4.81 6.59 -2.87
C ASP A 51 3.47 6.24 -3.54
N ALA A 52 2.59 7.23 -3.69
CA ALA A 52 1.26 7.01 -4.23
C ALA A 52 1.31 6.47 -5.66
N GLU A 53 2.23 6.98 -6.49
CA GLU A 53 2.35 6.55 -7.88
C GLU A 53 2.80 5.09 -7.97
N LYS A 54 3.75 4.68 -7.12
CA LYS A 54 4.19 3.28 -7.05
C LYS A 54 3.06 2.34 -6.62
N VAL A 55 2.25 2.76 -5.66
CA VAL A 55 1.09 1.99 -5.20
C VAL A 55 0.05 1.88 -6.31
N GLU A 56 -0.28 2.98 -6.98
CA GLU A 56 -1.24 2.99 -8.09
C GLU A 56 -0.76 2.12 -9.26
N GLN A 57 0.53 2.17 -9.60
CA GLN A 57 1.14 1.27 -10.59
C GLN A 57 1.03 -0.20 -10.18
N PHE A 58 1.29 -0.52 -8.92
CA PHE A 58 1.13 -1.87 -8.39
C PHE A 58 -0.33 -2.35 -8.47
N LEU A 59 -1.28 -1.49 -8.08
CA LEU A 59 -2.71 -1.77 -8.16
C LEU A 59 -3.15 -1.98 -9.60
N ALA A 60 -2.70 -1.14 -10.54
CA ALA A 60 -2.99 -1.28 -11.96
C ALA A 60 -2.45 -2.62 -12.52
N GLN A 61 -1.23 -3.01 -12.12
CA GLN A 61 -0.64 -4.29 -12.51
C GLN A 61 -1.41 -5.50 -11.93
N ARG A 62 -1.90 -5.40 -10.69
CA ARG A 62 -2.64 -6.48 -10.01
C ARG A 62 -4.14 -6.52 -10.34
N ALA A 63 -4.76 -5.40 -10.70
CA ALA A 63 -6.17 -5.33 -11.09
C ALA A 63 -6.45 -6.13 -12.36
N GLY A 64 -5.42 -6.39 -13.19
CA GLY A 64 -5.49 -7.38 -14.27
C GLY A 64 -5.66 -8.84 -13.81
N GLY A 65 -5.55 -9.13 -12.51
CA GLY A 65 -5.69 -10.45 -11.89
C GLY A 65 -6.83 -10.58 -10.87
N GLN A 66 -7.72 -9.57 -10.78
CA GLN A 66 -8.94 -9.65 -9.96
C GLN A 66 -10.15 -9.15 -10.75
N LYS A 67 -10.38 -9.79 -11.91
CA LYS A 67 -11.71 -10.02 -12.46
C LYS A 67 -11.78 -11.50 -12.84
N SER A 68 -12.36 -12.31 -11.96
CA SER A 68 -13.04 -13.55 -12.32
C SER A 68 -14.21 -13.74 -11.38
#